data_AF-A0A6L5YEG3-F1
#
_entry.id   AF-A0A6L5YEG3-F1
#
_cell.length_a   1.000
_cell.length_b   1.000
_cell.length_c   1.000
_cell.angle_alpha   90.00
_cell.angle_beta   90.00
_cell.angle_gamma   90.00
#
_symmetry.space_group_name_H-M   'P 1'
#
loop_
_entity.id
_entity.type
_entity.pdbx_description
1 polymer ?
#
loop_
_entity_poly.entity_id
_entity_poly.type
_entity_poly.pdbx_seq_one_letter_code
_entity_poly.pdbx_strand_id
1 'polypeptide(L)'
;MKGDRAVPFSALSDEDMKWESVLVRLVSTPRTRKELARKLHERRCPEEKAAELLDRFEEIGMVDDRAYALLYIDSKRDFGLRRLRDELRARGVSHADIDDALAESEIDETERALRLARQWKNQRGMTPPKLDARLRRRGFSSAAVREAFAQLREEFGNFHSLGEESDDGDE
;
A
#
# COMPACT_ATOMS: atom_id res chain seq x y z
N MET A 1 -2.97 -5.74 -41.46
CA MET A 1 -3.18 -7.19 -41.24
C MET A 1 -2.48 -7.52 -39.93
N LYS A 2 -3.10 -7.94 -38.83
CA LYS A 2 -4.40 -8.57 -38.55
C LYS A 2 -5.22 -7.66 -37.61
N GLY A 3 -6.52 -7.57 -37.85
CA GLY A 3 -7.44 -7.04 -36.84
C GLY A 3 -7.66 -8.11 -35.80
N ASP A 4 -7.24 -7.85 -34.57
CA ASP A 4 -7.66 -8.62 -33.41
C ASP A 4 -9.15 -8.39 -33.24
N ARG A 5 -9.95 -9.35 -33.71
CA ARG A 5 -11.37 -9.37 -33.39
C ARG A 5 -11.47 -9.82 -31.95
N ALA A 6 -11.77 -8.89 -31.06
CA ALA A 6 -12.29 -9.20 -29.74
C ALA A 6 -13.40 -10.24 -29.92
N VAL A 7 -13.15 -11.46 -29.42
CA VAL A 7 -14.10 -12.54 -29.49
C VAL A 7 -15.29 -12.10 -28.62
N PRO A 8 -16.51 -11.97 -29.17
CA PRO A 8 -17.66 -11.58 -28.36
C PRO A 8 -17.88 -12.62 -27.25
N PHE A 9 -18.29 -12.16 -26.07
CA PHE A 9 -18.55 -12.93 -24.84
C PHE A 9 -19.34 -14.24 -25.08
N SER A 10 -20.11 -14.31 -26.17
CA SER A 10 -21.02 -15.40 -26.51
C SER A 10 -20.40 -16.61 -27.24
N ALA A 11 -19.09 -16.66 -27.49
CA ALA A 11 -18.43 -17.78 -28.18
C ALA A 11 -17.35 -18.50 -27.34
N LEU A 12 -17.46 -18.39 -26.01
CA LEU A 12 -16.55 -18.99 -25.04
C LEU A 12 -16.85 -20.48 -24.85
N SER A 13 -15.80 -21.30 -24.72
CA SER A 13 -15.97 -22.70 -24.33
C SER A 13 -16.51 -22.83 -22.90
N ASP A 14 -17.09 -23.97 -22.52
CA ASP A 14 -17.58 -24.20 -21.15
C ASP A 14 -16.48 -23.97 -20.09
N GLU A 15 -15.23 -24.24 -20.47
CA GLU A 15 -14.05 -24.02 -19.63
C GLU A 15 -13.73 -22.52 -19.45
N ASP A 16 -13.97 -21.71 -20.49
CA ASP A 16 -13.80 -20.26 -20.43
C ASP A 16 -14.85 -19.61 -19.51
N MET A 17 -16.11 -20.03 -19.61
CA MET A 17 -17.19 -19.54 -18.74
C MET A 17 -16.93 -19.86 -17.26
N LYS A 18 -16.33 -21.03 -16.99
CA LYS A 18 -15.92 -21.42 -15.63
C LYS A 18 -14.87 -20.46 -15.07
N TRP A 19 -13.79 -20.19 -15.81
CA TRP A 19 -12.70 -19.33 -15.32
C TRP A 19 -13.12 -17.88 -15.19
N GLU A 20 -13.96 -17.39 -16.10
CA GLU A 20 -14.58 -16.08 -16.01
C GLU A 20 -15.44 -15.93 -14.76
N SER A 21 -16.33 -16.89 -14.48
CA SER A 21 -17.14 -16.88 -13.24
C SER A 21 -16.27 -16.86 -11.98
N VAL A 22 -15.16 -17.60 -11.99
CA VAL A 22 -14.17 -17.56 -10.89
C VAL A 22 -13.56 -16.17 -10.79
N LEU A 23 -13.13 -15.56 -11.88
CA LEU A 23 -12.48 -14.25 -11.88
C LEU A 23 -13.43 -13.14 -11.42
N VAL A 24 -14.68 -13.13 -11.89
CA VAL A 24 -15.75 -12.22 -11.41
C VAL A 24 -15.88 -12.29 -9.88
N ARG A 25 -15.85 -13.50 -9.31
CA ARG A 25 -15.89 -13.66 -7.85
C ARG A 25 -14.62 -13.13 -7.18
N LEU A 26 -13.45 -13.30 -7.79
CA LEU A 26 -12.19 -12.85 -7.21
C LEU A 26 -12.06 -11.33 -7.18
N VAL A 27 -12.54 -10.63 -8.21
CA VAL A 27 -12.50 -9.15 -8.32
C VAL A 27 -13.54 -8.45 -7.45
N SER A 28 -14.49 -9.17 -6.85
CA SER A 28 -15.43 -8.62 -5.84
C SER A 28 -14.75 -7.99 -4.61
N THR A 29 -13.46 -8.24 -4.44
CA THR A 29 -12.60 -7.62 -3.42
C THR A 29 -11.40 -6.99 -4.12
N PRO A 30 -10.88 -5.84 -3.66
CA PRO A 30 -9.69 -5.22 -4.24
C PRO A 30 -8.50 -6.19 -4.27
N ARG A 31 -7.95 -6.41 -5.46
CA ARG A 31 -6.81 -7.30 -5.72
C ARG A 31 -5.97 -6.74 -6.86
N THR A 32 -4.67 -7.00 -6.81
CA THR A 32 -3.81 -6.72 -7.97
C THR A 32 -3.93 -7.80 -9.03
N ARG A 33 -3.58 -7.47 -10.26
CA ARG A 33 -3.45 -8.42 -11.38
C ARG A 33 -2.58 -9.62 -11.00
N LYS A 34 -1.44 -9.37 -10.32
CA LYS A 34 -0.54 -10.42 -9.82
C LYS A 34 -1.22 -11.37 -8.82
N GLU A 35 -2.00 -10.82 -7.89
CA GLU A 35 -2.74 -11.63 -6.92
C GLU A 35 -3.83 -12.48 -7.59
N LEU A 36 -4.51 -11.94 -8.59
CA LEU A 36 -5.52 -12.64 -9.37
C LEU A 36 -4.89 -13.79 -10.18
N ALA A 37 -3.78 -13.53 -10.87
CA ALA A 37 -3.02 -14.55 -11.59
C ALA A 37 -2.61 -15.71 -10.67
N ARG A 38 -2.06 -15.40 -9.49
CA ARG A 38 -1.72 -16.41 -8.47
C ARG A 38 -2.93 -17.23 -8.06
N LYS A 39 -4.08 -16.59 -7.81
CA LYS A 39 -5.31 -17.29 -7.40
C LYS A 39 -5.92 -18.16 -8.50
N LEU A 40 -5.79 -17.76 -9.76
CA LEU A 40 -6.19 -18.58 -10.90
C LEU A 40 -5.25 -19.80 -11.02
N HIS A 41 -3.95 -19.59 -10.87
CA HIS A 41 -2.96 -20.67 -10.91
C HIS A 41 -3.14 -21.69 -9.77
N GLU A 42 -3.41 -21.25 -8.54
CA GLU A 42 -3.75 -22.13 -7.40
C GLU A 42 -4.96 -23.03 -7.68
N ARG A 43 -5.85 -22.61 -8.59
CA ARG A 43 -7.03 -23.38 -9.02
C ARG A 43 -6.75 -24.27 -10.23
N ARG A 44 -5.50 -24.32 -10.72
CA ARG A 44 -5.05 -25.04 -11.92
C ARG A 44 -5.62 -24.45 -13.22
N CYS A 45 -5.85 -23.14 -13.27
CA CYS A 45 -6.08 -22.45 -14.53
C CYS A 45 -4.80 -22.47 -15.37
N PRO A 46 -4.85 -22.83 -16.67
CA PRO A 46 -3.73 -22.70 -17.58
C PRO A 46 -3.20 -21.25 -17.62
N GLU A 47 -1.89 -21.08 -17.67
CA GLU A 47 -1.24 -19.76 -17.60
C GLU A 47 -1.68 -18.84 -18.75
N GLU A 48 -1.70 -19.34 -19.97
CA GLU A 48 -2.17 -18.61 -21.16
C GLU A 48 -3.63 -18.15 -21.00
N LYS A 49 -4.49 -19.02 -20.46
CA LYS A 49 -5.90 -18.70 -20.21
C LYS A 49 -6.07 -17.64 -19.13
N ALA A 50 -5.28 -17.71 -18.06
CA ALA A 50 -5.29 -16.72 -17.00
C ALA A 50 -4.84 -15.34 -17.51
N ALA A 51 -3.79 -15.30 -18.34
CA ALA A 51 -3.32 -14.07 -18.97
C ALA A 51 -4.40 -13.46 -19.87
N GLU A 52 -4.99 -14.24 -20.77
CA GLU A 52 -6.06 -13.81 -21.67
C GLU A 52 -7.26 -13.21 -20.92
N LEU A 53 -7.70 -13.86 -19.84
CA LEU A 53 -8.82 -13.38 -19.03
C LEU A 53 -8.47 -12.09 -18.28
N LEU A 54 -7.26 -12.00 -17.72
CA LEU A 54 -6.83 -10.80 -17.01
C LEU A 54 -6.69 -9.61 -17.96
N ASP A 55 -6.18 -9.81 -19.18
CA ASP A 55 -6.11 -8.77 -20.21
C ASP A 55 -7.50 -8.22 -20.53
N ARG A 56 -8.48 -9.09 -20.77
CA ARG A 56 -9.87 -8.66 -21.01
C ARG A 56 -10.48 -7.93 -19.83
N PHE A 57 -10.23 -8.41 -18.61
CA PHE A 57 -10.77 -7.78 -17.40
C PHE A 57 -10.13 -6.42 -17.14
N GLU A 58 -8.87 -6.23 -17.51
CA GLU A 58 -8.17 -4.95 -17.48
C GLU A 58 -8.72 -3.99 -18.55
N GLU A 59 -8.95 -4.47 -19.78
CA GLU A 59 -9.56 -3.69 -20.86
C GLU A 59 -10.94 -3.12 -20.50
N ILE A 60 -11.75 -3.86 -19.73
CA ILE A 60 -13.07 -3.41 -19.25
C ILE A 60 -13.03 -2.72 -17.88
N GLY A 61 -11.84 -2.51 -17.30
CA GLY A 61 -11.63 -1.81 -16.03
C GLY A 61 -12.05 -2.58 -14.77
N MET A 62 -12.27 -3.90 -14.87
CA MET A 62 -12.55 -4.76 -13.71
C MET A 62 -11.28 -5.13 -12.93
N VAL A 63 -10.12 -5.04 -13.59
CA VAL A 63 -8.79 -5.15 -12.99
C VAL A 63 -8.07 -3.84 -13.23
N ASP A 64 -7.68 -3.17 -12.15
CA ASP A 64 -6.99 -1.89 -12.20
C ASP A 64 -6.03 -1.78 -11.01
N ASP A 65 -4.74 -1.94 -11.29
CA ASP A 65 -3.68 -1.90 -10.28
C ASP A 65 -3.43 -0.48 -9.76
N ARG A 66 -3.73 0.56 -10.56
CA ARG A 66 -3.68 1.97 -10.14
C ARG A 66 -4.80 2.28 -9.16
N ALA A 67 -6.03 1.87 -9.46
CA ALA A 67 -7.15 1.99 -8.54
C ALA A 67 -6.90 1.21 -7.23
N TYR A 68 -6.32 0.01 -7.34
CA TYR A 68 -5.87 -0.73 -6.16
C TYR A 68 -4.84 0.06 -5.35
N ALA A 69 -3.86 0.69 -6.00
CA ALA A 69 -2.82 1.46 -5.34
C ALA A 69 -3.39 2.65 -4.56
N LEU A 70 -4.33 3.41 -5.14
CA LEU A 70 -5.02 4.51 -4.47
C LEU A 70 -5.73 4.04 -3.19
N LEU A 71 -6.52 2.97 -3.28
CA LEU A 71 -7.21 2.37 -2.13
C LEU A 71 -6.22 1.89 -1.06
N TYR A 72 -5.11 1.29 -1.47
CA TYR A 72 -4.07 0.83 -0.57
C TYR A 72 -3.41 1.99 0.18
N ILE A 73 -3.07 3.07 -0.53
CA ILE A 73 -2.47 4.28 0.03
C ILE A 73 -3.39 4.92 1.07
N ASP A 74 -4.68 5.05 0.77
CA ASP A 74 -5.66 5.60 1.73
C ASP A 74 -5.82 4.70 2.97
N SER A 75 -5.77 3.38 2.80
CA SER A 75 -5.81 2.43 3.91
C SER A 75 -4.57 2.44 4.81
N LYS A 76 -3.44 2.99 4.34
CA LYS A 76 -2.12 3.01 5.02
C LYS A 76 -1.67 4.41 5.39
N ARG A 77 -2.50 5.09 6.20
CA ARG A 77 -2.19 6.45 6.70
C ARG A 77 -0.99 6.51 7.64
N ASP A 78 -0.51 5.37 8.14
CA ASP A 78 0.63 5.27 9.06
C ASP A 78 1.96 4.91 8.39
N PHE A 79 2.00 4.86 7.05
CA PHE A 79 3.20 4.61 6.25
C PHE A 79 3.68 5.90 5.56
N GLY A 80 5.00 6.02 5.46
CA GLY A 80 5.66 7.00 4.60
C GLY A 80 5.82 6.49 3.17
N LEU A 81 6.21 7.39 2.26
CA LEU A 81 6.23 7.14 0.82
C LEU A 81 7.12 5.95 0.44
N ARG A 82 8.28 5.80 1.09
CA ARG A 82 9.20 4.68 0.79
C ARG A 82 8.51 3.34 1.02
N ARG A 83 7.86 3.20 2.17
CA ARG A 83 7.19 1.96 2.54
C ARG A 83 5.97 1.68 1.67
N LEU A 84 5.19 2.70 1.33
CA LEU A 84 4.07 2.57 0.39
C LEU A 84 4.55 1.99 -0.95
N ARG A 85 5.63 2.56 -1.52
CA ARG A 85 6.23 2.04 -2.77
C ARG A 85 6.68 0.60 -2.64
N ASP A 86 7.39 0.25 -1.56
CA ASP A 86 7.92 -1.10 -1.37
C ASP A 86 6.79 -2.13 -1.20
N GLU A 87 5.74 -1.79 -0.45
CA GLU A 87 4.58 -2.65 -0.22
C GLU A 87 3.74 -2.85 -1.50
N LEU A 88 3.56 -1.81 -2.31
CA LEU A 88 2.86 -1.89 -3.60
C LEU A 88 3.66 -2.69 -4.63
N ARG A 89 4.98 -2.47 -4.71
CA ARG A 89 5.88 -3.28 -5.57
C ARG A 89 5.83 -4.77 -5.19
N ALA A 90 5.84 -5.09 -3.90
CA ALA A 90 5.73 -6.48 -3.44
C ALA A 90 4.41 -7.14 -3.90
N ARG A 91 3.33 -6.36 -3.93
CA ARG A 91 1.98 -6.77 -4.41
C ARG A 91 1.85 -6.86 -5.92
N GLY A 92 2.86 -6.41 -6.67
CA GLY A 92 2.91 -6.53 -8.13
C GLY A 92 2.39 -5.32 -8.89
N VAL A 93 2.09 -4.21 -8.21
CA VAL A 93 1.69 -2.96 -8.86
C VAL A 93 2.90 -2.40 -9.61
N SER A 94 2.67 -1.92 -10.84
CA SER A 94 3.72 -1.37 -11.70
C SER A 94 4.32 -0.08 -11.11
N HIS A 95 5.54 0.27 -11.53
CA HIS A 95 6.16 1.52 -11.07
C HIS A 95 5.36 2.75 -11.50
N ALA A 96 4.79 2.73 -12.71
CA ALA A 96 3.99 3.82 -13.27
C ALA A 96 2.72 4.05 -12.44
N ASP A 97 1.96 2.97 -12.18
CA ASP A 97 0.72 3.06 -11.38
C ASP A 97 0.99 3.52 -9.94
N ILE A 98 2.12 3.09 -9.37
CA ILE A 98 2.55 3.54 -8.04
C ILE A 98 2.82 5.03 -8.04
N ASP A 99 3.58 5.53 -9.01
CA ASP A 99 3.96 6.94 -9.05
C ASP A 99 2.74 7.82 -9.34
N ASP A 100 1.87 7.41 -10.26
CA ASP A 100 0.62 8.10 -10.56
C ASP A 100 -0.31 8.15 -9.34
N ALA A 101 -0.50 7.02 -8.65
CA ALA A 101 -1.35 6.98 -7.47
C ALA A 101 -0.78 7.80 -6.30
N LEU A 102 0.55 7.81 -6.13
CA LEU A 102 1.20 8.64 -5.11
C LEU A 102 1.13 10.14 -5.45
N ALA A 103 1.23 10.50 -6.73
CA ALA A 103 1.06 11.87 -7.18
C ALA A 103 -0.37 12.37 -6.95
N GLU A 104 -1.38 11.56 -7.31
CA GLU A 104 -2.80 11.89 -7.07
C GLU A 104 -3.15 11.98 -5.59
N SER A 105 -2.48 11.19 -4.73
CA SER A 105 -2.78 11.17 -3.29
C SER A 105 -2.28 12.39 -2.51
N GLU A 106 -1.47 13.26 -3.12
CA GLU A 106 -0.94 14.52 -2.54
C GLU A 106 -0.46 14.39 -1.08
N ILE A 107 0.31 13.34 -0.79
CA ILE A 107 0.66 12.99 0.59
C ILE A 107 1.66 13.97 1.19
N ASP A 108 1.25 14.67 2.25
CA ASP A 108 2.18 15.34 3.16
C ASP A 108 2.81 14.33 4.14
N GLU A 109 4.06 13.93 3.87
CA GLU A 109 4.81 13.03 4.75
C GLU A 109 5.08 13.64 6.14
N THR A 110 5.32 14.95 6.20
CA THR A 110 5.64 15.66 7.45
C THR A 110 4.43 15.62 8.36
N GLU A 111 3.25 15.97 7.84
CA GLU A 111 2.00 15.98 8.61
C GLU A 111 1.67 14.57 9.13
N ARG A 112 1.78 13.54 8.26
CA ARG A 112 1.56 12.14 8.67
C ARG A 112 2.55 11.70 9.75
N ALA A 113 3.84 12.04 9.61
CA ALA A 113 4.86 11.71 10.59
C ALA A 113 4.60 12.41 11.93
N LEU A 114 4.25 13.69 11.92
CA LEU A 114 3.93 14.49 13.10
C LEU A 114 2.71 13.92 13.84
N ARG A 115 1.64 13.55 13.12
CA ARG A 115 0.46 12.93 13.74
C ARG A 115 0.82 11.66 14.50
N LEU A 116 1.64 10.78 13.93
CA LEU A 116 2.11 9.57 14.61
C LEU A 116 3.05 9.89 15.77
N ALA A 117 3.93 10.89 15.61
CA ALA A 117 4.82 11.34 16.67
C ALA A 117 4.03 11.83 17.89
N ARG A 118 2.99 12.64 17.68
CA ARG A 118 2.05 13.08 18.73
C ARG A 118 1.36 11.89 19.42
N GLN A 119 0.94 10.88 18.66
CA GLN A 119 0.29 9.69 19.21
C GLN A 119 1.25 8.82 20.04
N TRP A 120 2.51 8.70 19.62
CA TRP A 120 3.45 7.73 20.20
C TRP A 120 4.37 8.31 21.26
N LYS A 121 4.57 9.63 21.32
CA LYS A 121 5.56 10.26 22.22
C LYS A 121 5.39 9.91 23.70
N ASN A 122 4.16 9.71 24.17
CA ASN A 122 3.85 9.43 25.58
C ASN A 122 3.78 7.92 25.89
N GLN A 123 4.13 7.06 24.92
CA GLN A 123 4.17 5.62 25.17
C GLN A 123 5.32 5.30 26.14
N ARG A 124 5.09 4.38 27.09
CA ARG A 124 6.09 3.99 28.08
C ARG A 124 7.42 3.59 27.43
N GLY A 125 8.51 4.21 27.87
CA GLY A 125 9.86 3.95 27.37
C GLY A 125 10.13 4.50 25.95
N MET A 126 9.26 5.37 25.43
CA MET A 126 9.45 6.06 24.15
C MET A 126 10.40 7.24 24.33
N THR A 127 11.60 7.14 23.75
CA THR A 127 12.58 8.22 23.69
C THR A 127 12.60 8.85 22.30
N PRO A 128 13.09 10.09 22.12
CA PRO A 128 13.17 10.72 20.80
C PRO A 128 13.94 9.88 19.76
N PRO A 129 15.10 9.24 20.08
CA PRO A 129 15.76 8.33 19.14
C PRO A 129 14.92 7.09 18.77
N LYS A 130 14.17 6.52 19.73
CA LYS A 130 13.28 5.38 19.46
C LYS A 130 12.11 5.80 18.56
N LEU A 131 11.58 7.00 18.76
CA LEU A 131 10.50 7.56 17.95
C LEU A 131 10.96 7.84 16.52
N ASP A 132 12.13 8.46 16.33
CA ASP A 132 12.75 8.69 15.01
C ASP A 132 12.96 7.35 14.29
N ALA A 133 13.60 6.38 14.95
CA ALA A 133 13.83 5.05 14.39
C ALA A 133 12.51 4.35 14.01
N ARG A 134 11.45 4.52 14.81
CA ARG A 134 10.12 3.95 14.52
C ARG A 134 9.50 4.57 13.28
N LEU A 135 9.53 5.90 13.14
CA LEU A 135 9.03 6.59 11.93
C LEU A 135 9.83 6.16 10.68
N ARG A 136 11.16 6.07 10.79
CA ARG A 136 12.01 5.57 9.68
C ARG A 136 11.67 4.14 9.26
N ARG A 137 11.34 3.26 10.22
CA ARG A 137 10.83 1.90 9.92
C ARG A 137 9.43 1.91 9.29
N ARG A 138 8.67 2.99 9.46
CA ARG A 138 7.41 3.21 8.73
C ARG A 138 7.61 3.84 7.35
N GLY A 139 8.85 4.14 6.97
CA GLY A 139 9.19 4.57 5.63
C GLY A 139 9.11 6.08 5.39
N PHE A 140 8.97 6.88 6.45
CA PHE A 140 9.04 8.33 6.35
C PHE A 140 10.45 8.79 5.98
N SER A 141 10.54 9.81 5.12
CA SER A 141 11.80 10.42 4.72
C SER A 141 12.50 11.11 5.90
N SER A 142 13.83 11.20 5.84
CA SER A 142 14.62 11.91 6.87
C SER A 142 14.20 13.37 7.03
N ALA A 143 13.79 14.02 5.94
CA ALA A 143 13.33 15.40 5.95
C ALA A 143 12.00 15.52 6.72
N ALA A 144 11.00 14.70 6.38
CA ALA A 144 9.72 14.69 7.06
C ALA A 144 9.83 14.38 8.56
N VAL A 145 10.69 13.42 8.94
CA VAL A 145 10.90 13.09 10.36
C VAL A 145 11.55 14.25 11.12
N ARG A 146 12.57 14.88 10.54
CA ARG A 146 13.24 16.04 11.15
C ARG A 146 12.28 17.22 11.33
N GLU A 147 11.48 17.50 10.31
CA GLU A 147 10.49 18.58 10.33
C GLU A 147 9.38 18.30 11.35
N ALA A 148 8.84 17.08 11.37
CA ALA A 148 7.87 16.66 12.38
C ALA A 148 8.43 16.81 13.81
N PHE A 149 9.71 16.50 14.03
CA PHE A 149 10.35 16.68 15.33
C PHE A 149 10.55 18.15 15.69
N ALA A 150 10.79 19.03 14.72
CA ALA A 150 10.87 20.48 14.94
C ALA A 150 9.51 21.01 15.42
N GLN A 151 8.44 20.72 14.70
CA GLN A 151 7.07 21.12 15.06
C GLN A 151 6.65 20.54 16.41
N LEU A 152 7.00 19.28 16.70
CA LEU A 152 6.69 18.67 17.99
C LEU A 152 7.41 19.36 19.18
N ARG A 153 8.63 19.87 18.98
CA ARG A 153 9.35 20.65 20.01
C ARG A 153 8.73 22.02 20.22
N GLU A 154 8.24 22.67 19.16
CA GLU A 154 7.53 23.94 19.26
C GLU A 154 6.22 23.79 20.02
N GLU A 155 5.47 22.71 19.77
CA GLU A 155 4.17 22.45 20.42
C GLU A 155 4.28 22.06 21.90
N PHE A 156 5.27 21.25 22.26
CA PHE A 156 5.33 20.59 23.57
C PHE A 156 6.60 20.91 24.37
N GLY A 157 7.44 21.81 23.88
CA GLY A 157 8.76 22.06 24.47
C GLY A 157 9.69 20.85 24.34
N ASN A 158 10.71 20.80 25.19
CA ASN A 158 11.67 19.71 25.16
C ASN A 158 11.06 18.42 25.74
N PHE A 159 10.38 17.63 24.91
CA PHE A 159 9.78 16.34 25.29
C PHE A 159 10.80 15.23 25.64
N HIS A 160 12.09 15.60 25.76
CA HIS A 160 13.16 14.76 26.30
C HIS A 160 12.94 14.41 27.78
N SER A 161 12.12 15.18 28.52
CA SER A 161 11.89 14.99 29.97
C SER A 161 10.86 13.93 30.35
N LEU A 162 10.23 13.22 29.39
CA LEU A 162 9.17 12.24 29.68
C LEU A 162 9.66 10.79 29.80
N GLY A 163 10.96 10.59 30.03
CA GLY A 163 11.58 9.27 30.21
C GLY A 163 12.47 9.13 31.44
N GLU A 164 12.61 10.19 32.23
CA GLU A 164 13.31 10.19 33.52
C GLU A 164 12.25 10.16 34.64
N GLU A 165 11.47 9.08 34.71
CA GLU A 165 10.92 8.71 36.02
C GLU A 165 12.04 7.96 36.75
N SER A 166 12.40 8.55 37.89
CA SER A 166 13.43 8.12 38.83
C SER A 166 13.43 6.62 39.03
N ASP A 167 14.56 5.98 38.73
CA ASP A 167 14.94 4.73 39.36
C ASP A 167 15.37 5.06 40.81
N ASP A 168 14.44 5.57 41.61
CA ASP A 168 14.59 5.64 43.07
C ASP A 168 14.05 4.32 43.62
N GLY A 169 14.84 3.28 43.40
CA GLY A 169 14.64 1.96 43.97
C GLY A 169 15.98 1.38 44.35
N ASP A 170 16.47 1.74 45.53
CA ASP A 170 17.25 0.87 46.42
C ASP A 170 17.52 1.61 47.75
N GLU A 171 16.65 1.38 48.75
CA GLU A 171 17.05 1.26 50.17
C GLU A 171 16.30 0.09 50.82
#